data_AF-A0AAT9HR77-F1
#
_entry.id   AF-A0AAT9HR77-F1
#
_cell.length_a   1.000
_cell.length_b   1.000
_cell.length_c   1.000
_cell.angle_alpha   90.00
_cell.angle_beta   90.00
_cell.angle_gamma   90.00
#
_symmetry.space_group_name_H-M   'P 1'
#
loop_
_entity.id
_entity.type
_entity.pdbx_description
1 polymer ?
#
loop_
_entity_poly.entity_id
_entity_poly.type
_entity_poly.pdbx_seq_one_letter_code
_entity_poly.pdbx_strand_id
1 'polypeptide(L)'
;MPAPPPRVDPQTQTDNSKHTRLKVSLEALPDAELPAVARAVLAHRLLSASQRNRLQDLLWQDTACAVIPGRTRRELAAACCLEDHIRYPDSFMDLLTSLWVLDDDGTGGFGGPERTLAAEIARHVIRFRDWDAERLFEELGCLTAPHSRFGRFLEGLASPTTLPDEPAQRRFVAMANERLRPIGAQLEEVGEEEGYPLFELVAAGQAGARRPRQVVFATRRKPDIRISSVLDGDLEILDEAERDDDVLVYDRVVGNEGLRWRDLMDWWQTKHSIHDTGQAKQTLLHRMRASVPKEATGQDNLGNLYYDLYKDDLDERPALLPEVWLHWDHQTIGQRRDRAQHSIRMDYLMLLPGRQRIVLEVDGSQHYTDNRGRTPNPHRYAATMAADRDLKFLGYHVYRFGHAELEDLEAARPLVMDFFIRLLSRHRAAPQ
;
A
#
# COMPACT_ATOMS: atom_id res chain seq x y z
N MET A 1 -19.81 9.53 9.09
CA MET A 1 -20.35 10.66 9.92
C MET A 1 -21.85 10.49 10.17
N PRO A 2 -22.25 10.17 11.40
CA PRO A 2 -23.65 10.07 11.83
C PRO A 2 -24.42 11.37 11.56
N ALA A 3 -25.71 11.22 11.24
CA ALA A 3 -26.59 12.35 11.00
C ALA A 3 -26.57 13.30 12.21
N PRO A 4 -26.33 14.61 12.01
CA PRO A 4 -26.31 15.55 13.12
C PRO A 4 -27.70 15.67 13.74
N PRO A 5 -27.79 15.85 15.07
CA PRO A 5 -29.06 16.05 15.73
C PRO A 5 -29.81 17.23 15.09
N PRO A 6 -31.15 17.24 15.15
CA PRO A 6 -31.95 18.28 14.56
C PRO A 6 -31.57 19.65 15.13
N ARG A 7 -31.72 20.68 14.28
CA ARG A 7 -31.37 22.06 14.63
C ARG A 7 -32.14 22.52 15.87
N VAL A 8 -33.40 22.17 15.99
CA VAL A 8 -34.19 22.40 17.20
C VAL A 8 -34.37 21.06 17.90
N ASP A 9 -34.04 20.99 19.19
CA ASP A 9 -34.28 19.80 20.00
C ASP A 9 -35.80 19.57 20.12
N PRO A 10 -36.32 18.42 19.65
CA PRO A 10 -37.75 18.15 19.65
C PRO A 10 -38.35 17.99 21.06
N GLN A 11 -37.54 17.76 22.10
CA GLN A 11 -38.02 17.63 23.49
C GLN A 11 -37.97 18.95 24.26
N THR A 12 -36.94 19.76 24.06
CA THR A 12 -36.72 21.01 24.82
C THR A 12 -37.08 22.27 24.04
N GLN A 13 -37.34 22.17 22.73
CA GLN A 13 -37.53 23.29 21.79
C GLN A 13 -36.39 24.31 21.77
N THR A 14 -35.19 23.92 22.22
CA THR A 14 -34.00 24.77 22.20
C THR A 14 -33.20 24.61 20.90
N ASP A 15 -32.60 25.68 20.40
CA ASP A 15 -31.78 25.66 19.17
C ASP A 15 -30.38 25.08 19.49
N ASN A 16 -30.06 23.94 18.89
CA ASN A 16 -28.74 23.32 18.98
C ASN A 16 -27.75 24.08 18.11
N SER A 17 -26.74 24.69 18.73
CA SER A 17 -25.67 25.36 18.01
C SER A 17 -24.97 24.43 17.02
N LYS A 18 -24.41 24.97 15.92
CA LYS A 18 -23.62 24.19 14.96
C LYS A 18 -22.49 23.41 15.64
N HIS A 19 -21.86 24.01 16.65
CA HIS A 19 -20.81 23.38 17.46
C HIS A 19 -21.34 22.16 18.23
N THR A 20 -22.47 22.31 18.93
CA THR A 20 -23.11 21.21 19.67
C THR A 20 -23.49 20.06 18.75
N ARG A 21 -24.07 20.37 17.58
CA ARG A 21 -24.47 19.37 16.59
C ARG A 21 -23.27 18.60 16.02
N LEU A 22 -22.18 19.31 15.69
CA LEU A 22 -20.94 18.69 15.23
C LEU A 22 -20.32 17.80 16.31
N LYS A 23 -20.27 18.29 17.55
CA LYS A 23 -19.70 17.56 18.69
C LYS A 23 -20.46 16.25 18.93
N VAL A 24 -21.79 16.29 18.94
CA VAL A 24 -22.64 15.09 19.11
C VAL A 24 -22.44 14.11 17.94
N SER A 25 -22.37 14.59 16.69
CA SER A 25 -22.05 13.73 15.53
C SER A 25 -20.67 13.08 15.63
N LEU A 26 -19.68 13.79 16.16
CA LEU A 26 -18.31 13.30 16.32
C LEU A 26 -18.22 12.31 17.50
N GLU A 27 -18.92 12.57 18.61
CA GLU A 27 -19.01 11.66 19.77
C GLU A 27 -19.77 10.37 19.45
N ALA A 28 -20.73 10.42 18.52
CA ALA A 28 -21.46 9.26 18.03
C ALA A 28 -20.70 8.47 16.94
N LEU A 29 -19.54 8.97 16.49
CA LEU A 29 -18.73 8.33 15.46
C LEU A 29 -17.92 7.17 16.07
N PRO A 30 -17.93 5.97 15.49
CA PRO A 30 -17.05 4.89 15.92
C PRO A 30 -15.56 5.29 15.75
N ASP A 31 -14.70 4.87 16.68
CA ASP A 31 -13.25 5.16 16.62
C ASP A 31 -12.62 4.71 15.29
N ALA A 32 -13.17 3.66 14.66
CA ALA A 32 -12.73 3.15 13.37
C ALA A 32 -12.92 4.14 12.20
N GLU A 33 -13.91 5.05 12.28
CA GLU A 33 -14.19 6.07 11.24
C GLU A 33 -13.38 7.37 11.46
N LEU A 34 -12.77 7.57 12.63
CA LEU A 34 -12.00 8.79 12.95
C LEU A 34 -10.87 9.08 11.94
N PRO A 35 -10.11 8.09 11.44
CA PRO A 35 -9.08 8.33 10.42
C PRO A 35 -9.65 8.89 9.09
N ALA A 36 -10.83 8.45 8.64
CA ALA A 36 -11.46 8.99 7.43
C ALA A 36 -11.82 10.46 7.61
N VAL A 37 -12.42 10.78 8.77
CA VAL A 37 -12.75 12.16 9.11
C VAL A 37 -11.50 13.02 9.20
N ALA A 38 -10.42 12.53 9.82
CA ALA A 38 -9.14 13.23 9.88
C ALA A 38 -8.56 13.51 8.49
N ARG A 39 -8.59 12.55 7.56
CA ARG A 39 -8.17 12.78 6.16
C ARG A 39 -9.05 13.80 5.44
N ALA A 40 -10.37 13.71 5.61
CA ALA A 40 -11.30 14.68 5.02
C ALA A 40 -11.09 16.10 5.58
N VAL A 41 -10.78 16.22 6.87
CA VAL A 41 -10.42 17.50 7.49
C VAL A 41 -9.12 18.04 6.88
N LEU A 42 -8.09 17.20 6.71
CA LEU A 42 -6.84 17.60 6.05
C LEU A 42 -7.06 18.07 4.60
N ALA A 43 -7.98 17.43 3.86
CA ALA A 43 -8.24 17.74 2.46
C ALA A 43 -9.10 18.99 2.24
N HIS A 44 -10.02 19.30 3.16
CA HIS A 44 -11.07 20.30 2.92
C HIS A 44 -11.09 21.47 3.91
N ARG A 45 -10.27 21.45 4.96
CA ARG A 45 -10.20 22.55 5.94
C ARG A 45 -8.84 23.22 5.90
N LEU A 46 -8.88 24.54 6.03
CA LEU A 46 -7.69 25.34 6.34
C LEU A 46 -7.34 25.11 7.81
N LEU A 47 -6.28 24.35 8.04
CA LEU A 47 -5.70 24.11 9.36
C LEU A 47 -4.43 24.94 9.49
N SER A 48 -4.09 25.35 10.72
CA SER A 48 -2.74 25.84 10.98
C SER A 48 -1.72 24.72 10.75
N ALA A 49 -0.47 25.09 10.44
CA ALA A 49 0.58 24.10 10.22
C ALA A 49 0.75 23.15 11.43
N SER A 50 0.61 23.67 12.65
CA SER A 50 0.66 22.87 13.89
C SER A 50 -0.50 21.88 14.01
N GLN A 51 -1.73 22.29 13.68
CA GLN A 51 -2.90 21.39 13.69
C GLN A 51 -2.78 20.31 12.62
N ARG A 52 -2.36 20.68 11.40
CA ARG A 52 -2.10 19.75 10.31
C ARG A 52 -1.07 18.70 10.71
N ASN A 53 0.06 19.14 11.26
CA ASN A 53 1.15 18.24 11.63
C ASN A 53 0.73 17.26 12.73
N ARG A 54 0.02 17.72 13.77
CA ARG A 54 -0.52 16.83 14.81
C ARG A 54 -1.46 15.77 14.24
N LEU A 55 -2.36 16.17 13.34
CA LEU A 55 -3.32 15.25 12.72
C LEU A 55 -2.63 14.24 11.79
N GLN A 56 -1.68 14.69 10.99
CA GLN A 56 -0.81 13.84 10.16
C GLN A 56 -0.03 12.84 11.03
N ASP A 57 0.62 13.30 12.10
CA ASP A 57 1.42 12.43 12.98
C ASP A 57 0.56 11.36 13.66
N LEU A 58 -0.65 11.71 14.09
CA LEU A 58 -1.63 10.74 14.62
C LEU A 58 -2.05 9.71 13.56
N LEU A 59 -2.31 10.14 12.32
CA LEU A 59 -2.63 9.25 11.21
C LEU A 59 -1.49 8.31 10.84
N TRP A 60 -0.25 8.74 11.05
CA TRP A 60 0.95 7.98 10.69
C TRP A 60 1.60 7.23 11.86
N GLN A 61 1.20 7.49 13.10
CA GLN A 61 1.77 6.91 14.33
C GLN A 61 1.86 5.39 14.27
N ASP A 62 0.93 4.83 13.52
CA ASP A 62 0.51 3.46 13.59
C ASP A 62 0.89 2.76 12.26
N THR A 63 1.31 3.50 11.23
CA THR A 63 1.82 2.97 9.96
C THR A 63 3.19 2.34 10.18
N ALA A 64 3.40 1.13 9.67
CA ALA A 64 4.73 0.51 9.66
C ALA A 64 5.72 1.46 8.96
N CYS A 65 6.68 1.99 9.72
CA CYS A 65 7.70 2.90 9.22
C CYS A 65 9.07 2.45 9.72
N ALA A 66 10.11 2.71 8.92
CA ALA A 66 11.47 2.41 9.35
C ALA A 66 11.85 3.30 10.54
N VAL A 67 12.37 2.67 11.60
CA VAL A 67 12.89 3.39 12.76
C VAL A 67 14.25 3.98 12.38
N ILE A 68 14.30 5.29 12.14
CA ILE A 68 15.54 6.02 11.86
C ILE A 68 16.04 6.70 13.14
N PRO A 69 17.08 6.18 13.82
CA PRO A 69 17.60 6.75 15.07
C PRO A 69 18.22 8.13 14.86
N GLY A 70 18.26 8.96 15.91
CA GLY A 70 18.79 10.33 15.85
C GLY A 70 20.24 10.42 15.32
N ARG A 71 21.08 9.41 15.58
CA ARG A 71 22.43 9.32 15.00
C ARG A 71 22.38 9.27 13.47
N THR A 72 21.60 8.36 12.90
CA THR A 72 21.44 8.21 11.45
C THR A 72 20.84 9.46 10.81
N ARG A 73 19.91 10.15 11.51
CA ARG A 73 19.35 11.42 11.03
C ARG A 73 20.41 12.51 10.89
N ARG A 74 21.33 12.62 11.85
CA ARG A 74 22.46 13.56 11.78
C ARG A 74 23.44 13.19 10.68
N GLU A 75 23.78 11.90 10.56
CA GLU A 75 24.65 11.42 9.48
C GLU A 75 24.05 11.64 8.08
N LEU A 76 22.71 11.54 7.96
CA LEU A 76 21.98 11.90 6.74
C LEU A 76 22.04 13.41 6.47
N ALA A 77 21.84 14.24 7.49
CA ALA A 77 21.90 15.68 7.35
C ALA A 77 23.31 16.13 6.91
N ALA A 78 24.36 15.60 7.55
CA ALA A 78 25.76 15.89 7.23
C ALA A 78 26.17 15.47 5.81
N ALA A 79 25.58 14.39 5.29
CA ALA A 79 25.87 13.89 3.95
C ALA A 79 25.00 14.53 2.85
N CYS A 80 23.92 15.21 3.22
CA CYS A 80 22.96 15.77 2.28
C CYS A 80 23.48 17.05 1.65
N CYS A 81 23.57 17.08 0.32
CA CYS A 81 23.87 18.28 -0.45
C CYS A 81 22.56 18.87 -0.99
N LEU A 82 22.24 20.12 -0.60
CA LEU A 82 21.01 20.79 -1.04
C LEU A 82 21.12 21.41 -2.43
N GLU A 83 22.29 21.39 -3.08
CA GLU A 83 22.52 22.08 -4.36
C GLU A 83 21.57 21.64 -5.48
N ASP A 84 21.21 20.37 -5.51
CA ASP A 84 20.27 19.83 -6.50
C ASP A 84 18.83 20.28 -6.20
N HIS A 85 18.42 20.33 -4.92
CA HIS A 85 17.09 20.77 -4.50
C HIS A 85 16.87 22.28 -4.70
N ILE A 86 17.87 23.12 -4.39
CA ILE A 86 17.73 24.59 -4.50
C ILE A 86 17.66 25.09 -5.95
N ARG A 87 17.92 24.23 -6.95
CA ARG A 87 17.62 24.53 -8.36
C ARG A 87 16.11 24.65 -8.61
N TYR A 88 15.30 24.05 -7.75
CA TYR A 88 13.84 24.03 -7.80
C TYR A 88 13.28 24.63 -6.49
N PRO A 89 13.53 25.93 -6.22
CA PRO A 89 13.27 26.52 -4.90
C PRO A 89 11.79 26.49 -4.50
N ASP A 90 10.87 26.69 -5.44
CA ASP A 90 9.43 26.66 -5.15
C ASP A 90 8.98 25.26 -4.75
N SER A 91 9.32 24.24 -5.56
CA SER A 91 9.07 22.83 -5.27
C SER A 91 9.69 22.36 -3.94
N PHE A 92 10.88 22.85 -3.61
CA PHE A 92 11.53 22.58 -2.34
C PHE A 92 10.79 23.22 -1.16
N MET A 93 10.39 24.48 -1.29
CA MET A 93 9.59 25.17 -0.26
C MET A 93 8.20 24.56 -0.09
N ASP A 94 7.58 24.06 -1.16
CA ASP A 94 6.30 23.34 -1.09
C ASP A 94 6.42 22.05 -0.29
N LEU A 95 7.48 21.27 -0.51
CA LEU A 95 7.78 20.09 0.31
C LEU A 95 7.91 20.48 1.78
N LEU A 96 8.74 21.49 2.08
CA LEU A 96 8.98 21.90 3.46
C LEU A 96 7.70 22.39 4.12
N THR A 97 6.92 23.21 3.41
CA THR A 97 5.64 23.73 3.88
C THR A 97 4.69 22.58 4.15
N SER A 98 4.64 21.54 3.32
CA SER A 98 3.72 20.40 3.44
C SER A 98 3.98 19.49 4.67
N LEU A 99 5.21 19.51 5.20
CA LEU A 99 5.65 18.62 6.29
C LEU A 99 6.08 19.35 7.57
N TRP A 100 6.40 20.63 7.52
CA TRP A 100 6.97 21.36 8.65
C TRP A 100 6.16 22.60 8.99
N VAL A 101 6.35 23.10 10.21
CA VAL A 101 5.78 24.37 10.65
C VAL A 101 6.81 25.43 10.32
N LEU A 102 6.59 26.19 9.24
CA LEU A 102 7.52 27.24 8.80
C LEU A 102 7.10 28.64 9.27
N ASP A 103 5.81 28.82 9.56
CA ASP A 103 5.22 30.05 10.07
C ASP A 103 4.40 29.73 11.34
N ASP A 104 4.44 30.60 12.34
CA ASP A 104 3.66 30.43 13.57
C ASP A 104 2.28 31.09 13.42
N ASP A 105 1.28 30.31 12.99
CA ASP A 105 -0.09 30.81 12.75
C ASP A 105 -0.87 31.13 14.05
N GLY A 106 -0.23 31.10 15.23
CA GLY A 106 -0.91 30.97 16.52
C GLY A 106 -1.20 32.25 17.30
N THR A 107 -0.35 33.27 17.22
CA THR A 107 -0.54 34.53 17.97
C THR A 107 0.27 35.62 17.31
N GLY A 108 -0.35 36.79 17.09
CA GLY A 108 0.34 38.01 16.64
C GLY A 108 1.41 38.47 17.63
N GLY A 109 2.55 37.79 17.63
CA GLY A 109 3.79 38.26 18.22
C GLY A 109 4.32 39.42 17.39
N PHE A 110 4.80 40.46 18.07
CA PHE A 110 5.36 41.67 17.50
C PHE A 110 6.64 41.39 16.67
N GLY A 111 6.50 40.80 15.49
CA GLY A 111 7.57 40.50 14.55
C GLY A 111 7.02 40.49 13.14
N GLY A 112 7.56 41.33 12.26
CA GLY A 112 7.15 41.38 10.86
C GLY A 112 7.45 40.08 10.09
N PRO A 113 7.08 40.01 8.81
CA PRO A 113 7.29 38.84 7.94
C PRO A 113 8.76 38.38 7.80
N GLU A 114 9.72 39.17 8.27
CA GLU A 114 11.15 38.84 8.30
C GLU A 114 11.58 37.90 9.43
N ARG A 115 10.66 37.37 10.25
CA ARG A 115 10.97 36.50 11.40
C ARG A 115 10.46 35.07 11.30
N THR A 116 9.87 34.68 10.17
CA THR A 116 9.38 33.30 10.04
C THR A 116 10.48 32.36 9.57
N LEU A 117 10.37 31.08 9.90
CA LEU A 117 11.34 30.08 9.46
C LEU A 117 11.29 29.94 7.93
N ALA A 118 10.13 30.13 7.29
CA ALA A 118 10.04 30.18 5.83
C ALA A 118 10.92 31.28 5.23
N ALA A 119 10.88 32.49 5.82
CA ALA A 119 11.69 33.62 5.37
C ALA A 119 13.19 33.39 5.62
N GLU A 120 13.55 32.80 6.76
CA GLU A 120 14.93 32.44 7.09
C GLU A 120 15.48 31.36 6.14
N ILE A 121 14.69 30.33 5.79
CA ILE A 121 15.08 29.31 4.81
C ILE A 121 15.26 29.93 3.42
N ALA A 122 14.31 30.75 2.96
CA ALA A 122 14.42 31.43 1.67
C ALA A 122 15.67 32.33 1.60
N ARG A 123 15.99 33.00 2.70
CA ARG A 123 17.18 33.83 2.84
C ARG A 123 18.46 32.99 2.83
N HIS A 124 18.59 32.06 3.76
CA HIS A 124 19.85 31.42 4.11
C HIS A 124 20.15 30.15 3.30
N VAL A 125 19.11 29.39 2.90
CA VAL A 125 19.29 28.19 2.09
C VAL A 125 19.26 28.52 0.60
N ILE A 126 18.29 29.31 0.15
CA ILE A 126 18.05 29.55 -1.28
C ILE A 126 18.89 30.72 -1.81
N ARG A 127 18.79 31.89 -1.16
CA ARG A 127 19.41 33.13 -1.66
C ARG A 127 20.91 33.23 -1.35
N PHE A 128 21.29 33.07 -0.08
CA PHE A 128 22.69 33.25 0.36
C PHE A 128 23.48 31.94 0.43
N ARG A 129 22.80 30.80 0.58
CA ARG A 129 23.41 29.46 0.63
C ARG A 129 24.45 29.32 1.75
N ASP A 130 24.20 29.96 2.88
CA ASP A 130 25.04 29.94 4.09
C ASP A 130 24.51 28.97 5.15
N TRP A 131 23.34 28.37 4.96
CA TRP A 131 22.91 27.19 5.70
C TRP A 131 23.21 25.92 4.92
N ASP A 132 23.90 24.98 5.57
CA ASP A 132 24.02 23.60 5.11
C ASP A 132 22.78 22.77 5.51
N ALA A 133 22.76 21.51 5.07
CA ALA A 133 21.67 20.60 5.39
C ALA A 133 21.58 20.29 6.89
N GLU A 134 22.70 20.25 7.61
CA GLU A 134 22.70 20.04 9.07
C GLU A 134 21.95 21.15 9.78
N ARG A 135 22.29 22.40 9.46
CA ARG A 135 21.63 23.58 10.03
C ARG A 135 20.16 23.63 9.67
N LEU A 136 19.81 23.37 8.40
CA LEU A 136 18.42 23.31 7.96
C LEU A 136 17.64 22.23 8.73
N PHE A 137 18.19 21.03 8.88
CA PHE A 137 17.51 19.92 9.55
C PHE A 137 17.29 20.20 11.05
N GLU A 138 18.23 20.90 11.69
CA GLU A 138 18.10 21.37 13.06
C GLU A 138 16.98 22.41 13.20
N GLU A 139 16.96 23.43 12.35
CA GLU A 139 15.96 24.51 12.38
C GLU A 139 14.55 24.01 12.02
N LEU A 140 14.43 23.02 11.14
CA LEU A 140 13.15 22.34 10.87
C LEU A 140 12.66 21.49 12.06
N GLY A 141 13.52 21.18 13.02
CA GLY A 141 13.23 20.23 14.09
C GLY A 141 13.05 18.78 13.62
N CYS A 142 13.48 18.45 12.39
CA CYS A 142 13.23 17.14 11.81
C CYS A 142 14.05 16.03 12.51
N LEU A 143 15.16 16.39 13.16
CA LEU A 143 16.01 15.45 13.91
C LEU A 143 15.28 14.79 15.10
N THR A 144 14.26 15.44 15.68
CA THR A 144 13.45 14.91 16.79
C THR A 144 12.02 14.55 16.40
N ALA A 145 11.65 14.75 15.13
CA ALA A 145 10.32 14.44 14.61
C ALA A 145 9.96 12.94 14.71
N PRO A 146 8.67 12.56 14.68
CA PRO A 146 8.26 11.18 14.55
C PRO A 146 8.92 10.49 13.35
N HIS A 147 9.27 9.20 13.48
CA HIS A 147 9.96 8.45 12.41
C HIS A 147 9.20 8.47 11.09
N SER A 148 7.87 8.39 11.15
CA SER A 148 6.99 8.42 9.98
C SER A 148 7.03 9.76 9.23
N ARG A 149 7.16 10.89 9.93
CA ARG A 149 7.32 12.23 9.33
C ARG A 149 8.70 12.40 8.73
N PHE A 150 9.75 11.99 9.45
CA PHE A 150 11.11 12.03 8.92
C PHE A 150 11.28 11.13 7.68
N GLY A 151 10.65 9.95 7.67
CA GLY A 151 10.63 9.07 6.51
C GLY A 151 9.99 9.71 5.29
N ARG A 152 8.80 10.31 5.46
CA ARG A 152 8.11 11.06 4.39
C ARG A 152 8.91 12.25 3.89
N PHE A 153 9.70 12.88 4.76
CA PHE A 153 10.61 13.93 4.35
C PHE A 153 11.71 13.41 3.43
N LEU A 154 12.33 12.26 3.74
CA LEU A 154 13.30 11.63 2.84
C LEU A 154 12.69 11.21 1.51
N GLU A 155 11.48 10.66 1.52
CA GLU A 155 10.73 10.31 0.30
C GLU A 155 10.43 11.56 -0.55
N GLY A 156 9.97 12.63 0.09
CA GLY A 156 9.73 13.91 -0.56
C GLY A 156 10.99 14.52 -1.18
N LEU A 157 12.13 14.45 -0.49
CA LEU A 157 13.42 14.92 -1.04
C LEU A 157 13.88 14.12 -2.26
N ALA A 158 13.40 12.89 -2.43
CA ALA A 158 13.66 12.04 -3.60
C ALA A 158 12.56 12.11 -4.67
N SER A 159 11.45 12.80 -4.40
CA SER A 159 10.25 12.81 -5.27
C SER A 159 10.45 13.67 -6.51
N PRO A 160 9.88 13.30 -7.68
CA PRO A 160 9.85 14.17 -8.87
C PRO A 160 9.17 15.51 -8.66
N THR A 161 8.22 15.61 -7.73
CA THR A 161 7.57 16.89 -7.41
C THR A 161 8.56 17.89 -6.81
N THR A 162 9.53 17.41 -6.03
CA THR A 162 10.54 18.24 -5.35
C THR A 162 11.82 18.36 -6.17
N LEU A 163 12.24 17.27 -6.80
CA LEU A 163 13.49 17.14 -7.53
C LEU A 163 13.21 16.51 -8.90
N PRO A 164 12.72 17.28 -9.88
CA PRO A 164 12.42 16.80 -11.24
C PRO A 164 13.71 16.68 -12.08
N ASP A 165 14.68 15.89 -11.58
CA ASP A 165 15.95 15.56 -12.23
C ASP A 165 16.32 14.12 -11.82
N GLU A 166 16.14 13.17 -12.74
CA GLU A 166 16.33 11.74 -12.51
C GLU A 166 17.76 11.39 -12.04
N PRO A 167 18.84 11.89 -12.67
CA PRO A 167 20.18 11.76 -12.13
C PRO A 167 20.34 12.30 -10.70
N ALA A 168 19.74 13.45 -10.37
CA ALA A 168 19.82 14.05 -9.04
C ALA A 168 19.08 13.22 -7.98
N GLN A 169 17.89 12.70 -8.31
CA GLN A 169 17.15 11.79 -7.44
C GLN A 169 17.98 10.55 -7.11
N ARG A 170 18.59 9.91 -8.12
CA ARG A 170 19.44 8.73 -7.91
C ARG A 170 20.67 9.04 -7.06
N ARG A 171 21.28 10.22 -7.21
CA ARG A 171 22.38 10.68 -6.34
C ARG A 171 21.93 10.83 -4.89
N PHE A 172 20.81 11.51 -4.66
CA PHE A 172 20.25 11.69 -3.32
C PHE A 172 19.93 10.34 -2.66
N VAL A 173 19.25 9.44 -3.39
CA VAL A 173 18.88 8.11 -2.91
C VAL A 173 20.10 7.26 -2.60
N ALA A 174 21.15 7.29 -3.45
CA ALA A 174 22.38 6.56 -3.21
C ALA A 174 23.07 7.02 -1.91
N MET A 175 23.17 8.34 -1.70
CA MET A 175 23.69 8.94 -0.48
C MET A 175 22.87 8.52 0.75
N ALA A 176 21.54 8.65 0.67
CA ALA A 176 20.66 8.31 1.79
C ALA A 176 20.79 6.82 2.16
N ASN A 177 20.81 5.93 1.16
CA ASN A 177 20.92 4.50 1.35
C ASN A 177 22.25 4.05 1.96
N GLU A 178 23.33 4.81 1.77
CA GLU A 178 24.61 4.56 2.45
C GLU A 178 24.47 4.66 3.98
N ARG A 179 23.57 5.53 4.48
CA ARG A 179 23.31 5.74 5.91
C ARG A 179 22.15 4.92 6.45
N LEU A 180 21.16 4.61 5.61
CA LEU A 180 19.97 3.85 5.99
C LEU A 180 20.22 2.34 6.07
N ARG A 181 21.04 1.76 5.19
CA ARG A 181 21.25 0.30 5.15
C ARG A 181 21.76 -0.30 6.47
N PRO A 182 22.71 0.32 7.22
CA PRO A 182 23.18 -0.22 8.50
C PRO A 182 22.11 -0.38 9.57
N ILE A 183 21.04 0.43 9.53
CA ILE A 183 19.90 0.32 10.45
C ILE A 183 18.77 -0.54 9.89
N GLY A 184 19.03 -1.21 8.77
CA GLY A 184 18.01 -1.99 8.08
C GLY A 184 16.91 -1.10 7.53
N ALA A 185 17.25 -0.06 6.77
CA ALA A 185 16.29 0.73 5.99
C ALA A 185 16.88 1.08 4.63
N GLN A 186 16.04 1.39 3.64
CA GLN A 186 16.48 1.97 2.38
C GLN A 186 15.33 2.67 1.65
N LEU A 187 15.64 3.69 0.86
CA LEU A 187 14.81 4.19 -0.22
C LEU A 187 14.91 3.21 -1.40
N GLU A 188 13.79 2.57 -1.73
CA GLU A 188 13.67 1.64 -2.84
C GLU A 188 12.88 2.30 -3.98
N GLU A 189 13.30 2.09 -5.23
CA GLU A 189 12.53 2.52 -6.39
C GLU A 189 11.26 1.67 -6.51
N VAL A 190 10.11 2.33 -6.55
CA VAL A 190 8.79 1.68 -6.48
C VAL A 190 7.96 1.77 -7.75
N GLY A 191 8.45 2.54 -8.70
CA GLY A 191 7.76 2.85 -9.94
C GLY A 191 8.39 4.07 -10.59
N GLU A 192 7.69 4.58 -11.59
CA GLU A 192 8.06 5.74 -12.37
C GLU A 192 6.82 6.59 -12.61
N GLU A 193 6.99 7.91 -12.60
CA GLU A 193 5.97 8.89 -13.00
C GLU A 193 6.59 9.83 -14.02
N GLU A 194 6.02 9.87 -15.23
CA GLU A 194 6.47 10.74 -16.33
C GLU A 194 7.98 10.66 -16.67
N GLY A 195 8.61 9.49 -16.54
CA GLY A 195 10.06 9.34 -16.77
C GLY A 195 10.92 9.44 -15.51
N TYR A 196 10.35 9.80 -14.36
CA TYR A 196 11.08 9.98 -13.11
C TYR A 196 10.83 8.84 -12.11
N PRO A 197 11.88 8.26 -11.51
CA PRO A 197 11.72 7.21 -10.52
C PRO A 197 11.05 7.71 -9.23
N LEU A 198 10.10 6.92 -8.72
CA LEU A 198 9.46 7.12 -7.43
C LEU A 198 10.19 6.29 -6.38
N PHE A 199 10.48 6.88 -5.21
CA PHE A 199 11.17 6.20 -4.12
C PHE A 199 10.34 6.16 -2.84
N GLU A 200 10.39 5.04 -2.14
CA GLU A 200 9.76 4.88 -0.82
C GLU A 200 10.72 4.27 0.18
N LEU A 201 10.59 4.68 1.44
CA LEU A 201 11.39 4.20 2.55
C LEU A 201 10.85 2.86 3.08
N VAL A 202 11.67 1.82 3.02
CA VAL A 202 11.34 0.47 3.50
C VAL A 202 12.26 0.03 4.63
N ALA A 203 11.74 -0.78 5.56
CA ALA A 203 12.54 -1.46 6.58
C ALA A 203 13.10 -2.80 6.04
N ALA A 204 14.35 -3.13 6.37
CA ALA A 204 15.05 -4.36 6.04
C ALA A 204 14.47 -5.51 6.86
N GLY A 205 13.43 -6.06 6.27
CA GLY A 205 12.53 -7.12 6.73
C GLY A 205 11.36 -7.23 5.74
N GLN A 206 11.04 -6.12 5.07
CA GLN A 206 10.27 -6.04 3.83
C GLN A 206 11.16 -5.95 2.57
N ALA A 207 12.48 -5.89 2.71
CA ALA A 207 13.45 -5.74 1.61
C ALA A 207 13.54 -6.95 0.64
N GLY A 208 12.68 -7.96 0.80
CA GLY A 208 12.48 -9.05 -0.17
C GLY A 208 11.19 -8.94 -0.98
N ALA A 209 10.29 -8.02 -0.63
CA ALA A 209 8.99 -7.87 -1.26
C ALA A 209 9.05 -6.81 -2.39
N ARG A 210 9.88 -7.06 -3.40
CA ARG A 210 9.90 -6.29 -4.67
C ARG A 210 8.47 -6.20 -5.21
N ARG A 211 7.88 -5.00 -5.43
CA ARG A 211 6.49 -4.86 -5.93
C ARG A 211 6.31 -5.81 -7.14
N PRO A 212 5.26 -6.64 -7.20
CA PRO A 212 5.01 -7.45 -8.38
C PRO A 212 4.90 -6.49 -9.56
N ARG A 213 5.85 -6.54 -10.51
CA ARG A 213 5.78 -5.71 -11.72
C ARG A 213 4.56 -6.09 -12.58
N GLN A 214 4.15 -7.35 -12.48
CA GLN A 214 2.96 -7.90 -13.09
C GLN A 214 2.36 -8.97 -12.17
N VAL A 215 1.02 -9.00 -12.02
CA VAL A 215 0.31 -10.05 -11.28
C VAL A 215 -0.49 -10.89 -12.26
N VAL A 216 -0.19 -12.20 -12.32
CA VAL A 216 -0.91 -13.17 -13.15
C VAL A 216 -2.00 -13.83 -12.31
N PHE A 217 -3.27 -13.64 -12.68
CA PHE A 217 -4.40 -14.06 -11.87
C PHE A 217 -5.61 -14.47 -12.72
N ALA A 218 -6.64 -14.94 -12.03
CA ALA A 218 -7.87 -15.47 -12.57
C ALA A 218 -7.64 -16.51 -13.68
N THR A 219 -6.61 -17.34 -13.55
CA THR A 219 -6.23 -18.28 -14.61
C THR A 219 -7.20 -19.46 -14.71
N ARG A 220 -7.69 -19.79 -15.90
CA ARG A 220 -8.51 -21.00 -16.13
C ARG A 220 -7.69 -22.26 -16.38
N ARG A 221 -6.45 -22.09 -16.81
CA ARG A 221 -5.48 -23.14 -17.08
C ARG A 221 -4.10 -22.68 -16.61
N LYS A 222 -3.21 -23.64 -16.34
CA LYS A 222 -1.82 -23.32 -16.00
C LYS A 222 -1.21 -22.46 -17.13
N PRO A 223 -0.79 -21.22 -16.85
CA PRO A 223 -0.17 -20.36 -17.86
C PRO A 223 1.23 -20.87 -18.21
N ASP A 224 1.62 -20.76 -19.49
CA ASP A 224 3.02 -20.85 -19.92
C ASP A 224 3.64 -19.46 -19.74
N ILE A 225 4.33 -19.25 -18.62
CA ILE A 225 4.96 -17.97 -18.27
C ILE A 225 6.44 -18.03 -18.65
N ARG A 226 6.88 -17.21 -19.60
CA ARG A 226 8.29 -17.09 -20.01
C ARG A 226 8.82 -15.71 -19.59
N ILE A 227 10.05 -15.63 -19.10
CA ILE A 227 10.71 -14.34 -18.87
C ILE A 227 11.41 -13.93 -20.16
N SER A 228 11.03 -12.80 -20.75
CA SER A 228 11.63 -12.28 -21.99
C SER A 228 12.88 -11.42 -21.73
N SER A 229 12.91 -10.64 -20.63
CA SER A 229 14.06 -9.83 -20.20
C SER A 229 14.42 -10.07 -18.73
N VAL A 230 15.65 -10.52 -18.48
CA VAL A 230 16.21 -10.77 -17.14
C VAL A 230 16.57 -9.45 -16.43
N LEU A 231 16.72 -8.36 -17.17
CA LEU A 231 17.08 -7.05 -16.64
C LEU A 231 15.84 -6.24 -16.23
N ASP A 232 14.73 -6.40 -16.97
CA ASP A 232 13.52 -5.59 -16.79
C ASP A 232 12.40 -6.33 -16.05
N GLY A 233 12.49 -7.66 -15.92
CA GLY A 233 11.49 -8.47 -15.21
C GLY A 233 10.16 -8.59 -15.95
N ASP A 234 10.17 -8.37 -17.27
CA ASP A 234 9.00 -8.51 -18.13
C ASP A 234 8.64 -9.99 -18.28
N LEU A 235 7.39 -10.32 -17.95
CA LEU A 235 6.82 -11.64 -18.22
C LEU A 235 6.19 -11.60 -19.62
N GLU A 236 6.54 -12.57 -20.44
CA GLU A 236 5.86 -12.87 -21.69
C GLU A 236 4.96 -14.08 -21.43
N ILE A 237 3.66 -13.80 -21.29
CA ILE A 237 2.62 -14.83 -21.38
C ILE A 237 2.30 -14.96 -22.87
N LEU A 238 2.01 -16.19 -23.34
CA LEU A 238 1.56 -16.37 -24.72
C LEU A 238 0.36 -15.45 -25.00
N ASP A 239 0.55 -14.48 -25.90
CA ASP A 239 -0.44 -13.48 -26.32
C ASP A 239 -1.86 -14.04 -26.48
N GLU A 240 -1.99 -15.28 -26.98
CA GLU A 240 -3.27 -15.95 -27.20
C GLU A 240 -4.06 -16.20 -25.90
N ALA A 241 -3.39 -16.62 -24.82
CA ALA A 241 -4.05 -16.89 -23.54
C ALA A 241 -4.49 -15.60 -22.81
N GLU A 242 -3.78 -14.50 -23.05
CA GLU A 242 -4.18 -13.18 -22.54
C GLU A 242 -5.30 -12.56 -23.40
N ARG A 243 -5.25 -12.70 -24.74
CA ARG A 243 -6.27 -12.18 -25.67
C ARG A 243 -7.65 -12.82 -25.48
N ASP A 244 -7.69 -14.11 -25.16
CA ASP A 244 -8.94 -14.83 -24.91
C ASP A 244 -9.45 -14.66 -23.46
N ASP A 245 -8.82 -13.78 -22.68
CA ASP A 245 -9.03 -13.63 -21.24
C ASP A 245 -9.01 -14.98 -20.51
N ASP A 246 -8.17 -15.93 -20.92
CA ASP A 246 -7.96 -17.19 -20.18
C ASP A 246 -7.08 -16.97 -18.94
N VAL A 247 -6.25 -15.92 -19.00
CA VAL A 247 -5.32 -15.45 -17.98
C VAL A 247 -5.41 -13.93 -17.92
N LEU A 248 -5.48 -13.37 -16.71
CA LEU A 248 -5.41 -11.93 -16.51
C LEU A 248 -4.02 -11.52 -16.03
N VAL A 249 -3.48 -10.46 -16.63
CA VAL A 249 -2.20 -9.86 -16.25
C VAL A 249 -2.47 -8.43 -15.81
N TYR A 250 -2.37 -8.18 -14.51
CA TYR A 250 -2.41 -6.81 -14.00
C TYR A 250 -1.02 -6.20 -14.15
N ASP A 251 -0.94 -5.16 -14.97
CA ASP A 251 0.28 -4.52 -15.48
C ASP A 251 0.49 -3.09 -14.95
N ARG A 252 -0.35 -2.65 -14.01
CA ARG A 252 -0.23 -1.33 -13.37
C ARG A 252 0.54 -1.40 -12.06
N VAL A 253 1.15 -0.28 -11.67
CA VAL A 253 1.84 -0.16 -10.39
C VAL A 253 0.84 -0.21 -9.23
N VAL A 254 1.08 -1.08 -8.26
CA VAL A 254 0.30 -1.15 -7.02
C VAL A 254 0.89 -0.19 -5.98
N GLY A 255 0.11 0.83 -5.59
CA GLY A 255 0.53 1.85 -4.62
C GLY A 255 0.54 1.39 -3.16
N ASN A 256 0.84 2.32 -2.24
CA ASN A 256 0.91 2.04 -0.80
C ASN A 256 -0.41 1.67 -0.14
N GLU A 257 -1.53 1.96 -0.81
CA GLU A 257 -2.88 1.61 -0.39
C GLU A 257 -3.27 0.16 -0.75
N GLY A 258 -2.35 -0.59 -1.38
CA GLY A 258 -2.63 -1.92 -1.90
C GLY A 258 -3.35 -1.87 -3.24
N LEU A 259 -3.91 -3.00 -3.66
CA LEU A 259 -4.75 -3.13 -4.85
C LEU A 259 -6.21 -3.22 -4.42
N ARG A 260 -6.99 -2.18 -4.67
CA ARG A 260 -8.43 -2.14 -4.37
C ARG A 260 -9.26 -2.62 -5.57
N TRP A 261 -10.52 -2.95 -5.33
CA TRP A 261 -11.44 -3.34 -6.39
C TRP A 261 -11.64 -2.23 -7.42
N ARG A 262 -11.72 -0.96 -7.00
CA ARG A 262 -11.78 0.19 -7.93
C ARG A 262 -10.58 0.25 -8.87
N ASP A 263 -9.38 -0.07 -8.39
CA ASP A 263 -8.16 -0.02 -9.19
C ASP A 263 -8.18 -1.12 -10.27
N LEU A 264 -8.72 -2.30 -9.94
CA LEU A 264 -9.00 -3.37 -10.91
C LEU A 264 -10.12 -3.00 -11.88
N MET A 265 -11.18 -2.36 -11.42
CA MET A 265 -12.30 -1.94 -12.25
C MET A 265 -11.83 -0.93 -13.30
N ASP A 266 -11.06 0.09 -12.88
CA ASP A 266 -10.49 1.09 -13.78
C ASP A 266 -9.55 0.44 -14.81
N TRP A 267 -8.76 -0.54 -14.38
CA TRP A 267 -7.92 -1.35 -15.25
C TRP A 267 -8.74 -2.15 -16.27
N TRP A 268 -9.77 -2.85 -15.82
CA TRP A 268 -10.66 -3.66 -16.67
C TRP A 268 -11.41 -2.82 -17.70
N GLN A 269 -11.93 -1.65 -17.29
CA GLN A 269 -12.57 -0.70 -18.18
C GLN A 269 -11.63 -0.22 -19.28
N THR A 270 -10.38 0.08 -18.93
CA THR A 270 -9.37 0.51 -19.89
C THR A 270 -9.01 -0.63 -20.85
N LYS A 271 -8.74 -1.83 -20.32
CA LYS A 271 -8.34 -3.00 -21.11
C LYS A 271 -9.40 -3.41 -22.15
N HIS A 272 -10.68 -3.32 -21.80
CA HIS A 272 -11.79 -3.73 -22.68
C HIS A 272 -12.56 -2.56 -23.32
N SER A 273 -12.11 -1.32 -23.14
CA SER A 273 -12.83 -0.11 -23.60
C SER A 273 -14.30 -0.06 -23.13
N ILE A 274 -14.57 -0.43 -21.88
CA ILE A 274 -15.94 -0.46 -21.31
C ILE A 274 -16.22 0.88 -20.62
N HIS A 275 -17.15 1.66 -21.18
CA HIS A 275 -17.52 2.97 -20.62
C HIS A 275 -18.57 2.89 -19.51
N ASP A 276 -19.39 1.84 -19.47
CA ASP A 276 -20.42 1.65 -18.45
C ASP A 276 -19.84 0.94 -17.22
N THR A 277 -19.82 1.65 -16.08
CA THR A 277 -19.27 1.15 -14.81
C THR A 277 -20.03 -0.07 -14.29
N GLY A 278 -21.35 -0.13 -14.47
CA GLY A 278 -22.17 -1.25 -14.00
C GLY A 278 -21.86 -2.54 -14.76
N GLN A 279 -21.75 -2.45 -16.08
CA GLN A 279 -21.34 -3.53 -16.97
C GLN A 279 -19.91 -3.97 -16.67
N ALA A 280 -18.97 -3.02 -16.46
CA ALA A 280 -17.60 -3.35 -16.11
C ALA A 280 -17.52 -4.15 -14.80
N LYS A 281 -18.24 -3.71 -13.77
CA LYS A 281 -18.32 -4.41 -12.47
C LYS A 281 -18.88 -5.83 -12.62
N GLN A 282 -19.98 -5.99 -13.37
CA GLN A 282 -20.58 -7.31 -13.60
C GLN A 282 -19.66 -8.26 -14.40
N THR A 283 -19.05 -7.78 -15.48
CA THR A 283 -18.18 -8.59 -16.33
C THR A 283 -16.89 -8.98 -15.61
N LEU A 284 -16.28 -8.07 -14.85
CA LEU A 284 -15.10 -8.35 -14.04
C LEU A 284 -15.41 -9.38 -12.94
N LEU A 285 -16.51 -9.20 -12.19
CA LEU A 285 -16.91 -10.14 -11.15
C LEU A 285 -17.21 -11.54 -11.73
N HIS A 286 -17.91 -11.59 -12.86
CA HIS A 286 -18.14 -12.84 -13.58
C HIS A 286 -16.82 -13.49 -13.99
N ARG A 287 -15.86 -12.71 -14.49
CA ARG A 287 -14.55 -13.21 -14.89
C ARG A 287 -13.73 -13.76 -13.72
N MET A 288 -13.74 -13.10 -12.56
CA MET A 288 -13.10 -13.62 -11.33
C MET A 288 -13.70 -14.96 -10.93
N ARG A 289 -15.04 -15.03 -10.80
CA ARG A 289 -15.76 -16.25 -10.42
C ARG A 289 -15.52 -17.40 -11.41
N ALA A 290 -15.52 -17.11 -12.71
CA ALA A 290 -15.31 -18.12 -13.75
C ALA A 290 -13.88 -18.70 -13.80
N SER A 291 -12.92 -18.14 -13.05
CA SER A 291 -11.58 -18.72 -12.94
C SER A 291 -11.45 -19.82 -11.90
N VAL A 292 -12.30 -19.79 -10.87
CA VAL A 292 -12.23 -20.74 -9.76
C VAL A 292 -12.80 -22.10 -10.22
N PRO A 293 -12.08 -23.22 -9.99
CA PRO A 293 -12.58 -24.54 -10.36
C PRO A 293 -13.90 -24.88 -9.66
N LYS A 294 -14.91 -25.33 -10.42
CA LYS A 294 -16.25 -25.63 -9.87
C LYS A 294 -16.23 -26.79 -8.86
N GLU A 295 -15.26 -27.68 -8.98
CA GLU A 295 -15.07 -28.81 -8.07
C GLU A 295 -14.47 -28.37 -6.72
N ALA A 296 -13.90 -27.16 -6.64
CA ALA A 296 -13.33 -26.58 -5.42
C ALA A 296 -14.36 -25.76 -4.65
N THR A 297 -15.44 -26.41 -4.20
CA THR A 297 -16.60 -25.73 -3.58
C THR A 297 -16.23 -24.83 -2.40
N GLY A 298 -15.31 -25.25 -1.53
CA GLY A 298 -14.83 -24.42 -0.42
C GLY A 298 -14.11 -23.14 -0.89
N GLN A 299 -13.33 -23.23 -1.97
CA GLN A 299 -12.65 -22.07 -2.57
C GLN A 299 -13.68 -21.11 -3.16
N ASP A 300 -14.62 -21.63 -3.95
CA ASP A 300 -15.71 -20.83 -4.53
C ASP A 300 -16.57 -20.16 -3.45
N ASN A 301 -16.91 -20.88 -2.37
CA ASN A 301 -17.65 -20.34 -1.23
C ASN A 301 -16.88 -19.21 -0.52
N LEU A 302 -15.57 -19.34 -0.31
CA LEU A 302 -14.75 -18.28 0.29
C LEU A 302 -14.81 -16.99 -0.55
N GLY A 303 -14.62 -17.11 -1.86
CA GLY A 303 -14.70 -15.97 -2.78
C GLY A 303 -16.09 -15.36 -2.83
N ASN A 304 -17.13 -16.19 -2.94
CA ASN A 304 -18.52 -15.73 -2.99
C ASN A 304 -18.93 -15.01 -1.70
N LEU A 305 -18.57 -15.55 -0.53
CA LEU A 305 -18.83 -14.90 0.75
C LEU A 305 -18.10 -13.56 0.86
N TYR A 306 -16.85 -13.46 0.40
CA TYR A 306 -16.13 -12.18 0.39
C TYR A 306 -16.88 -11.11 -0.43
N TYR A 307 -17.26 -11.42 -1.67
CA TYR A 307 -17.97 -10.48 -2.53
C TYR A 307 -19.36 -10.12 -1.98
N ASP A 308 -20.07 -11.10 -1.39
CA ASP A 308 -21.39 -10.87 -0.81
C ASP A 308 -21.33 -10.02 0.47
N LEU A 309 -20.33 -10.23 1.33
CA LEU A 309 -20.12 -9.45 2.56
C LEU A 309 -19.83 -7.98 2.27
N TYR A 310 -19.16 -7.70 1.15
CA TYR A 310 -18.70 -6.37 0.80
C TYR A 310 -19.40 -5.75 -0.41
N LYS A 311 -20.50 -6.32 -0.89
CA LYS A 311 -21.19 -5.90 -2.12
C LYS A 311 -21.52 -4.40 -2.20
N ASP A 312 -21.86 -3.80 -1.05
CA ASP A 312 -22.33 -2.41 -0.95
C ASP A 312 -21.17 -1.39 -0.95
N ASP A 313 -19.94 -1.87 -0.73
CA ASP A 313 -18.73 -1.04 -0.57
C ASP A 313 -17.51 -1.71 -1.21
N LEU A 314 -17.75 -2.54 -2.24
CA LEU A 314 -16.72 -3.41 -2.81
C LEU A 314 -15.56 -2.60 -3.39
N ASP A 315 -15.86 -1.43 -3.94
CA ASP A 315 -14.93 -0.58 -4.69
C ASP A 315 -13.77 -0.09 -3.81
N GLU A 316 -14.02 0.14 -2.52
CA GLU A 316 -13.01 0.57 -1.55
C GLU A 316 -12.33 -0.59 -0.82
N ARG A 317 -12.74 -1.83 -1.10
CA ARG A 317 -12.19 -3.03 -0.47
C ARG A 317 -11.02 -3.54 -1.28
N PRO A 318 -10.06 -4.23 -0.65
CA PRO A 318 -8.97 -4.85 -1.38
C PRO A 318 -9.49 -5.85 -2.42
N ALA A 319 -8.85 -5.91 -3.56
CA ALA A 319 -9.17 -6.91 -4.57
C ALA A 319 -8.79 -8.30 -4.05
N LEU A 320 -9.74 -9.23 -4.09
CA LEU A 320 -9.50 -10.65 -3.87
C LEU A 320 -9.22 -11.30 -5.23
N LEU A 321 -7.96 -11.58 -5.52
CA LEU A 321 -7.50 -12.11 -6.80
C LEU A 321 -7.52 -13.65 -6.75
N PRO A 322 -8.35 -14.35 -7.55
CA PRO A 322 -8.36 -15.81 -7.60
C PRO A 322 -7.23 -16.37 -8.46
N GLU A 323 -6.86 -17.64 -8.25
CA GLU A 323 -6.01 -18.45 -9.14
C GLU A 323 -4.74 -17.72 -9.60
N VAL A 324 -3.91 -17.34 -8.63
CA VAL A 324 -2.74 -16.48 -8.85
C VAL A 324 -1.51 -17.32 -9.10
N TRP A 325 -0.75 -16.99 -10.13
CA TRP A 325 0.51 -17.65 -10.45
C TRP A 325 1.69 -16.71 -10.18
N LEU A 326 2.63 -17.20 -9.37
CA LEU A 326 3.91 -16.53 -9.17
C LEU A 326 4.98 -17.20 -10.03
N HIS A 327 5.69 -16.39 -10.81
CA HIS A 327 6.92 -16.82 -11.46
C HIS A 327 8.09 -16.66 -10.48
N TRP A 328 8.84 -17.74 -10.28
CA TRP A 328 9.97 -17.82 -9.36
C TRP A 328 11.29 -17.79 -10.11
N ASP A 329 12.10 -16.75 -9.93
CA ASP A 329 13.53 -16.78 -10.27
C ASP A 329 14.37 -16.52 -9.01
N HIS A 330 14.84 -17.60 -8.39
CA HIS A 330 15.90 -17.55 -7.38
C HIS A 330 17.14 -18.20 -7.95
N GLN A 331 17.89 -17.52 -8.83
CA GLN A 331 19.36 -17.50 -8.78
C GLN A 331 20.02 -16.60 -9.83
N THR A 332 21.07 -15.91 -9.37
CA THR A 332 22.15 -15.31 -10.17
C THR A 332 22.53 -16.20 -11.34
N ILE A 333 22.26 -15.69 -12.56
CA ILE A 333 22.76 -15.90 -13.93
C ILE A 333 23.67 -17.13 -14.27
N GLY A 334 24.38 -17.75 -13.33
CA GLY A 334 25.41 -18.78 -13.58
C GLY A 334 25.01 -20.26 -13.49
N GLN A 335 23.80 -20.66 -13.09
CA GLN A 335 23.45 -22.10 -12.89
C GLN A 335 22.24 -22.59 -13.69
N ARG A 336 22.03 -22.06 -14.89
CA ARG A 336 20.86 -22.34 -15.76
C ARG A 336 20.93 -23.64 -16.59
N ARG A 337 21.23 -24.80 -16.00
CA ARG A 337 21.18 -26.03 -16.83
C ARG A 337 20.38 -27.23 -16.35
N ASP A 338 19.78 -27.27 -15.15
CA ASP A 338 19.06 -28.51 -14.80
C ASP A 338 17.97 -28.45 -13.71
N ARG A 339 17.27 -27.32 -13.52
CA ARG A 339 16.14 -27.28 -12.57
C ARG A 339 14.90 -26.67 -13.19
N ALA A 340 13.86 -27.50 -13.31
CA ALA A 340 12.52 -27.08 -13.67
C ALA A 340 12.08 -25.92 -12.77
N GLN A 341 11.65 -24.84 -13.40
CA GLN A 341 11.15 -23.62 -12.79
C GLN A 341 9.90 -23.96 -11.94
N HIS A 342 9.93 -23.63 -10.66
CA HIS A 342 8.82 -23.92 -9.75
C HIS A 342 7.83 -22.76 -9.78
N SER A 343 6.81 -22.84 -10.63
CA SER A 343 5.68 -21.91 -10.54
C SER A 343 4.75 -22.35 -9.41
N ILE A 344 4.41 -21.41 -8.52
CA ILE A 344 3.49 -21.64 -7.39
C ILE A 344 2.14 -21.03 -7.77
N ARG A 345 1.09 -21.83 -7.65
CA ARG A 345 -0.30 -21.39 -7.77
C ARG A 345 -0.89 -21.18 -6.37
N MET A 346 -1.52 -20.03 -6.16
CA MET A 346 -2.22 -19.66 -4.93
C MET A 346 -3.72 -19.60 -5.22
N ASP A 347 -4.56 -20.06 -4.31
CA ASP A 347 -6.01 -20.01 -4.50
C ASP A 347 -6.52 -18.57 -4.53
N TYR A 348 -6.06 -17.73 -3.59
CA TYR A 348 -6.32 -16.28 -3.59
C TYR A 348 -5.13 -15.43 -3.11
N LEU A 349 -5.01 -14.21 -3.66
CA LEU A 349 -4.09 -13.17 -3.22
C LEU A 349 -4.84 -11.85 -2.93
N MET A 350 -4.43 -11.16 -1.88
CA MET A 350 -4.77 -9.75 -1.63
C MET A 350 -3.49 -8.95 -1.45
N LEU A 351 -3.44 -7.77 -2.08
CA LEU A 351 -2.36 -6.81 -1.90
C LEU A 351 -2.90 -5.67 -1.04
N LEU A 352 -2.49 -5.63 0.23
CA LEU A 352 -2.99 -4.71 1.25
C LEU A 352 -2.04 -3.52 1.46
N PRO A 353 -2.50 -2.45 2.15
CA PRO A 353 -1.64 -1.32 2.49
C PRO A 353 -0.36 -1.73 3.22
N GLY A 354 0.72 -0.96 2.99
CA GLY A 354 2.02 -1.24 3.58
C GLY A 354 2.72 -2.47 2.98
N ARG A 355 2.43 -2.76 1.69
CA ARG A 355 3.03 -3.85 0.89
C ARG A 355 2.76 -5.25 1.44
N GLN A 356 1.66 -5.41 2.16
CA GLN A 356 1.31 -6.67 2.81
C GLN A 356 0.64 -7.58 1.78
N ARG A 357 1.19 -8.78 1.60
CA ARG A 357 0.71 -9.76 0.62
C ARG A 357 0.03 -10.89 1.37
N ILE A 358 -1.29 -10.98 1.25
CA ILE A 358 -2.06 -11.99 1.95
C ILE A 358 -2.42 -13.10 0.97
N VAL A 359 -1.98 -14.32 1.25
CA VAL A 359 -2.38 -15.52 0.50
C VAL A 359 -3.44 -16.24 1.32
N LEU A 360 -4.55 -16.58 0.68
CA LEU A 360 -5.57 -17.44 1.26
C LEU A 360 -5.59 -18.75 0.46
N GLU A 361 -5.40 -19.87 1.14
CA GLU A 361 -5.45 -21.22 0.56
C GLU A 361 -6.61 -22.00 1.15
N VAL A 362 -7.26 -22.84 0.35
CA VAL A 362 -8.32 -23.76 0.79
C VAL A 362 -7.84 -25.20 0.70
N ASP A 363 -7.53 -25.78 1.85
CA ASP A 363 -6.99 -27.13 1.98
C ASP A 363 -8.08 -28.21 1.94
N GLY A 364 -8.16 -28.93 0.83
CA GLY A 364 -9.00 -30.11 0.68
C GLY A 364 -8.23 -31.43 0.80
N SER A 365 -8.96 -32.55 0.73
CA SER A 365 -8.38 -33.90 0.81
C SER A 365 -7.26 -34.13 -0.20
N GLN A 366 -7.35 -33.51 -1.38
CA GLN A 366 -6.34 -33.57 -2.44
C GLN A 366 -4.96 -33.00 -2.03
N HIS A 367 -4.84 -32.22 -0.95
CA HIS A 367 -3.56 -31.67 -0.51
C HIS A 367 -2.75 -32.63 0.38
N TYR A 368 -3.39 -33.69 0.91
CA TYR A 368 -2.74 -34.65 1.81
C TYR A 368 -3.11 -36.10 1.50
N THR A 369 -3.75 -36.39 0.36
CA THR A 369 -4.09 -37.75 -0.06
C THR A 369 -3.73 -38.04 -1.51
N ASP A 370 -3.52 -39.32 -1.81
CA ASP A 370 -3.45 -39.88 -3.16
C ASP A 370 -4.77 -40.52 -3.57
N ASN A 371 -4.81 -41.03 -4.82
CA ASN A 371 -5.96 -41.76 -5.37
C ASN A 371 -7.28 -40.97 -5.29
N ARG A 372 -7.21 -39.66 -5.56
CA ARG A 372 -8.35 -38.73 -5.53
C ARG A 372 -9.06 -38.69 -4.16
N GLY A 373 -8.33 -38.39 -3.08
CA GLY A 373 -8.95 -38.22 -1.76
C GLY A 373 -8.89 -39.45 -0.85
N ARG A 374 -8.37 -40.60 -1.31
CA ARG A 374 -8.64 -41.90 -0.66
C ARG A 374 -7.55 -42.38 0.28
N THR A 375 -6.30 -42.04 0.02
CA THR A 375 -5.17 -42.59 0.79
C THR A 375 -4.31 -41.46 1.34
N PRO A 376 -4.24 -41.25 2.67
CA PRO A 376 -3.37 -40.23 3.24
C PRO A 376 -1.90 -40.39 2.80
N ASN A 377 -1.28 -39.29 2.37
CA ASN A 377 0.11 -39.22 1.94
C ASN A 377 0.85 -38.14 2.75
N PRO A 378 1.64 -38.54 3.76
CA PRO A 378 2.44 -37.62 4.58
C PRO A 378 3.46 -36.80 3.78
N HIS A 379 3.98 -37.32 2.65
CA HIS A 379 4.94 -36.59 1.82
C HIS A 379 4.28 -35.43 1.08
N ARG A 380 3.04 -35.60 0.59
CA ARG A 380 2.27 -34.50 -0.01
C ARG A 380 1.98 -33.40 0.99
N TYR A 381 1.54 -33.78 2.19
CA TYR A 381 1.35 -32.83 3.28
C TYR A 381 2.65 -32.07 3.61
N ALA A 382 3.77 -32.78 3.75
CA ALA A 382 5.07 -32.16 4.02
C ALA A 382 5.51 -31.19 2.92
N ALA A 383 5.25 -31.51 1.65
CA ALA A 383 5.52 -30.63 0.52
C ALA A 383 4.67 -29.36 0.56
N THR A 384 3.37 -29.47 0.85
CA THR A 384 2.47 -28.32 1.04
C THR A 384 2.96 -27.40 2.15
N MET A 385 3.38 -27.98 3.29
CA MET A 385 3.95 -27.22 4.40
C MET A 385 5.30 -26.59 4.07
N ALA A 386 6.09 -27.19 3.17
CA ALA A 386 7.32 -26.58 2.68
C ALA A 386 7.03 -25.35 1.81
N ALA A 387 6.11 -25.48 0.85
CA ALA A 387 5.68 -24.36 0.01
C ALA A 387 5.10 -23.19 0.85
N ASP A 388 4.34 -23.50 1.91
CA ASP A 388 3.85 -22.49 2.87
C ASP A 388 4.98 -21.68 3.52
N ARG A 389 6.05 -22.36 3.96
CA ARG A 389 7.22 -21.68 4.54
C ARG A 389 7.97 -20.86 3.51
N ASP A 390 8.11 -21.37 2.29
CA ASP A 390 8.77 -20.63 1.21
C ASP A 390 8.03 -19.33 0.89
N LEU A 391 6.69 -19.35 0.86
CA LEU A 391 5.86 -18.15 0.72
C LEU A 391 6.07 -17.18 1.89
N LYS A 392 6.15 -17.66 3.12
CA LYS A 392 6.41 -16.82 4.30
C LYS A 392 7.79 -16.16 4.26
N PHE A 393 8.82 -16.88 3.83
CA PHE A 393 10.16 -16.31 3.64
C PHE A 393 10.20 -15.23 2.56
N LEU A 394 9.24 -15.23 1.64
CA LEU A 394 9.05 -14.21 0.62
C LEU A 394 8.20 -13.02 1.07
N GLY A 395 7.83 -12.97 2.35
CA GLY A 395 7.03 -11.88 2.91
C GLY A 395 5.54 -12.00 2.63
N TYR A 396 5.06 -13.18 2.20
CA TYR A 396 3.61 -13.44 2.16
C TYR A 396 3.10 -13.87 3.53
N HIS A 397 1.94 -13.33 3.91
CA HIS A 397 1.16 -13.81 5.02
C HIS A 397 0.17 -14.87 4.52
N VAL A 398 0.43 -16.13 4.84
CA VAL A 398 -0.40 -17.25 4.37
C VAL A 398 -1.41 -17.63 5.45
N TYR A 399 -2.69 -17.64 5.08
CA TYR A 399 -3.81 -18.15 5.87
C TYR A 399 -4.44 -19.34 5.13
N ARG A 400 -4.69 -20.43 5.86
CA ARG A 400 -5.24 -21.67 5.30
C ARG A 400 -6.60 -21.95 5.94
N PHE A 401 -7.59 -22.23 5.10
CA PHE A 401 -8.91 -22.74 5.52
C PHE A 401 -9.01 -24.21 5.16
N GLY A 402 -9.52 -25.04 6.06
CA GLY A 402 -9.92 -26.39 5.71
C GLY A 402 -11.17 -26.38 4.83
N HIS A 403 -11.21 -27.25 3.83
CA HIS A 403 -12.40 -27.41 2.98
C HIS A 403 -13.69 -27.66 3.80
N ALA A 404 -13.58 -28.43 4.89
CA ALA A 404 -14.71 -28.69 5.79
C ALA A 404 -15.25 -27.44 6.52
N GLU A 405 -14.45 -26.38 6.65
CA GLU A 405 -14.90 -25.10 7.21
C GLU A 405 -15.73 -24.29 6.20
N LEU A 406 -15.61 -24.63 4.91
CA LEU A 406 -16.11 -23.84 3.79
C LEU A 406 -17.08 -24.61 2.88
N GLU A 407 -17.30 -25.90 3.09
CA GLU A 407 -18.12 -26.75 2.20
C GLU A 407 -19.59 -26.34 2.18
N ASP A 408 -20.12 -25.89 3.33
CA ASP A 408 -21.48 -25.35 3.47
C ASP A 408 -21.44 -23.82 3.58
N LEU A 409 -22.09 -23.14 2.62
CA LEU A 409 -22.01 -21.69 2.48
C LEU A 409 -22.57 -20.93 3.69
N GLU A 410 -23.68 -21.40 4.27
CA GLU A 410 -24.34 -20.73 5.39
C GLU A 410 -23.60 -20.95 6.70
N ALA A 411 -23.08 -22.16 6.93
CA ALA A 411 -22.23 -22.45 8.09
C ALA A 411 -20.87 -21.73 8.03
N ALA A 412 -20.33 -21.52 6.82
CA ALA A 412 -19.05 -20.82 6.62
C ALA A 412 -19.16 -19.31 6.82
N ARG A 413 -20.33 -18.71 6.58
CA ARG A 413 -20.53 -17.24 6.59
C ARG A 413 -20.00 -16.55 7.87
N PRO A 414 -20.33 -17.00 9.10
CA PRO A 414 -19.83 -16.33 10.31
C PRO A 414 -18.31 -16.39 10.45
N LEU A 415 -17.69 -17.51 10.08
CA LEU A 415 -16.25 -17.73 10.13
C LEU A 415 -15.52 -16.81 9.13
N VAL A 416 -15.99 -16.79 7.88
CA VAL A 416 -15.40 -15.94 6.84
C VAL A 416 -15.58 -14.45 7.18
N MET A 417 -16.72 -14.06 7.72
CA MET A 417 -16.98 -12.68 8.16
C MET A 417 -16.04 -12.27 9.30
N ASP A 418 -15.94 -13.04 10.38
CA ASP A 418 -15.03 -12.74 11.50
C ASP A 418 -13.57 -12.69 11.02
N PHE A 419 -13.16 -13.61 10.15
CA PHE A 419 -11.83 -13.61 9.56
C PHE A 419 -11.50 -12.32 8.82
N PHE A 420 -12.33 -11.92 7.84
CA PHE A 420 -12.04 -10.73 7.05
C PHE A 420 -12.14 -9.44 7.87
N ILE A 421 -13.04 -9.36 8.86
CA ILE A 421 -13.06 -8.25 9.82
C ILE A 421 -11.70 -8.15 10.51
N ARG A 422 -11.20 -9.23 11.11
CA ARG A 422 -9.93 -9.23 11.83
C ARG A 422 -8.73 -8.95 10.92
N LEU A 423 -8.71 -9.58 9.74
CA LEU A 423 -7.66 -9.40 8.75
C LEU A 423 -7.59 -7.92 8.32
N LEU A 424 -8.71 -7.37 7.86
CA LEU A 424 -8.75 -6.01 7.33
C LEU A 424 -8.53 -4.96 8.43
N SER A 425 -8.98 -5.20 9.67
CA SER A 425 -8.66 -4.33 10.81
C SER A 425 -7.17 -4.36 11.16
N ARG A 426 -6.55 -5.55 11.24
CA ARG A 426 -5.11 -5.71 11.53
C ARG A 426 -4.23 -5.01 10.50
N HIS A 427 -4.64 -5.07 9.24
CA HIS A 427 -3.86 -4.55 8.11
C HIS A 427 -4.30 -3.17 7.62
N ARG A 428 -5.24 -2.52 8.34
CA ARG A 428 -5.86 -1.23 7.98
C ARG A 428 -6.37 -1.14 6.54
N ALA A 429 -6.91 -2.27 6.07
CA ALA A 429 -7.43 -2.46 4.73
C ALA A 429 -8.97 -2.46 4.69
N ALA A 430 -9.63 -2.26 5.84
CA ALA A 430 -11.06 -1.97 5.85
C ALA A 430 -11.24 -0.51 5.38
N PRO A 431 -12.16 -0.22 4.46
CA PRO A 431 -12.63 1.14 4.24
C PRO A 431 -13.08 1.73 5.57
N GLN A 432 -12.69 2.98 5.69
CA GLN A 432 -12.85 3.84 6.83
C GLN A 432 -14.27 4.40 6.88
#